data_AF-A0A537EUA8-F1
#
_entry.id   AF-A0A537EUA8-F1
#
_cell.length_a   1.000
_cell.length_b   1.000
_cell.length_c   1.000
_cell.angle_alpha   90.00
_cell.angle_beta   90.00
_cell.angle_gamma   90.00
#
_symmetry.space_group_name_H-M   'P 1'
#
loop_
_entity.id
_entity.type
_entity.pdbx_description
1 polymer ?
#
loop_
_entity_poly.entity_id
_entity_poly.type
_entity_poly.pdbx_seq_one_letter_code
_entity_poly.pdbx_strand_id
1 'polypeptide(L)'
;MPRHKCRICGVEVEYTQVKVHYQTTHPEYGKWGRQLHTLMWSVLGSGIALVIVDALYLRTLNQVLQYIIPGYLFGASFLLIGLHARKLIAFRDAWDKSHPLPKERTEES
;
A
#
# COMPACT_ATOMS: atom_id res chain seq x y z
N MET A 1 -21.91 -7.75 11.35
CA MET A 1 -21.17 -6.64 10.70
C MET A 1 -19.75 -7.11 10.43
N PRO A 2 -19.18 -6.85 9.23
CA PRO A 2 -17.84 -7.31 8.88
C PRO A 2 -16.79 -6.63 9.78
N ARG A 3 -16.00 -7.43 10.50
CA ARG A 3 -14.87 -6.97 11.30
C ARG A 3 -13.58 -7.10 10.49
N HIS A 4 -12.69 -6.13 10.63
CA HIS A 4 -11.41 -6.07 9.95
C HIS A 4 -10.29 -6.04 10.99
N LYS A 5 -9.41 -7.04 10.93
CA LYS A 5 -8.23 -7.09 11.79
C LYS A 5 -7.17 -6.10 11.31
N CYS A 6 -6.78 -5.16 12.18
CA CYS A 6 -5.69 -4.25 11.89
C CYS A 6 -4.39 -5.03 11.68
N ARG A 7 -3.66 -4.75 10.60
CA ARG A 7 -2.41 -5.48 10.27
C ARG A 7 -1.19 -4.99 11.06
N ILE A 8 -1.32 -3.86 11.78
CA ILE A 8 -0.25 -3.25 12.58
C ILE A 8 -0.37 -3.69 14.04
N CYS A 9 -1.51 -3.40 14.69
CA CYS A 9 -1.74 -3.72 16.10
C CYS A 9 -2.51 -5.03 16.36
N GLY A 10 -3.06 -5.66 15.32
CA GLY A 10 -3.80 -6.92 15.47
C GLY A 10 -5.22 -6.81 16.05
N VAL A 11 -5.66 -5.62 16.46
CA VAL A 11 -7.01 -5.38 17.01
C VAL A 11 -8.07 -5.55 15.92
N GLU A 12 -9.17 -6.21 16.25
CA GLU A 12 -10.35 -6.28 15.40
C GLU A 12 -11.13 -4.97 15.49
N VAL A 13 -11.28 -4.29 14.37
CA VAL A 13 -12.02 -3.03 14.27
C VAL A 13 -13.17 -3.22 13.30
N GLU A 14 -14.31 -2.61 13.57
CA GLU A 14 -15.41 -2.61 12.62
C GLU A 14 -15.01 -1.91 11.31
N TYR A 15 -15.42 -2.45 10.16
CA TYR A 15 -14.97 -1.95 8.85
C TYR A 15 -15.18 -0.44 8.65
N THR A 16 -16.31 0.09 9.15
CA THR A 16 -16.66 1.51 9.13
C THR A 16 -15.69 2.38 9.95
N GLN A 17 -15.07 1.80 10.98
CA GLN A 17 -14.17 2.49 11.92
C GLN A 17 -12.70 2.24 11.61
N VAL A 18 -12.35 1.34 10.68
CA VAL A 18 -10.96 1.04 10.29
C VAL A 18 -10.21 2.30 9.90
N LYS A 19 -10.84 3.18 9.10
CA LYS A 19 -10.21 4.43 8.65
C LYS A 19 -9.89 5.35 9.82
N VAL A 20 -10.83 5.50 10.75
CA VAL A 20 -10.64 6.32 11.96
C VAL A 20 -9.54 5.72 12.83
N HIS A 21 -9.55 4.41 13.05
CA HIS A 21 -8.52 3.70 13.81
C HIS A 21 -7.12 3.91 13.22
N TYR A 22 -6.94 3.81 11.90
CA TYR A 22 -5.64 4.09 11.28
C TYR A 22 -5.25 5.57 11.41
N GLN A 23 -6.20 6.50 11.37
CA GLN A 23 -5.91 7.93 11.52
C GLN A 23 -5.52 8.31 12.95
N THR A 24 -6.17 7.71 13.95
CA THR A 24 -5.96 8.05 15.37
C THR A 24 -4.82 7.24 15.99
N THR A 25 -4.77 5.94 15.76
CA THR A 25 -3.83 5.01 16.39
C THR A 25 -2.53 4.89 15.60
N HIS A 26 -2.58 5.08 14.28
CA HIS A 26 -1.43 4.93 13.39
C HIS A 26 -1.26 6.14 12.45
N PRO A 27 -1.11 7.37 12.97
CA PRO A 27 -1.11 8.58 12.16
C PRO A 27 0.01 8.59 11.09
N GLU A 28 1.16 8.00 11.40
CA GLU A 28 2.29 7.86 10.46
C GLU A 28 1.97 6.92 9.28
N TYR A 29 1.24 5.83 9.55
CA TYR A 29 0.72 4.97 8.48
C TYR A 29 -0.32 5.70 7.64
N GLY A 30 -1.20 6.50 8.26
CA GLY A 30 -2.18 7.33 7.56
C GLY A 30 -1.55 8.38 6.64
N LYS A 31 -0.45 9.02 7.05
CA LYS A 31 0.33 9.95 6.20
C LYS A 31 0.96 9.21 5.02
N TRP A 32 1.62 8.08 5.29
CA TRP A 32 2.25 7.26 4.26
C TRP A 32 1.23 6.72 3.25
N GLY A 33 0.04 6.31 3.71
CA GLY A 33 -1.04 5.86 2.83
C GLY A 33 -1.51 6.94 1.85
N ARG A 34 -1.56 8.21 2.28
CA ARG A 34 -1.85 9.34 1.36
C ARG A 34 -0.75 9.52 0.32
N GLN A 35 0.52 9.44 0.74
CA GLN A 35 1.64 9.55 -0.18
C GLN A 35 1.65 8.39 -1.20
N LEU A 36 1.36 7.16 -0.76
CA LEU A 36 1.21 6.01 -1.65
C LEU A 36 0.05 6.21 -2.63
N HIS A 37 -1.08 6.73 -2.15
CA HIS A 37 -2.22 7.03 -3.00
C HIS A 37 -1.87 8.06 -4.08
N THR A 38 -1.14 9.12 -3.73
CA THR A 38 -0.62 10.10 -4.71
C THR A 38 0.30 9.43 -5.72
N LEU A 39 1.24 8.58 -5.29
CA LEU A 39 2.13 7.84 -6.18
C LEU A 39 1.36 6.92 -7.13
N MET A 40 0.36 6.19 -6.63
CA MET A 40 -0.50 5.33 -7.43
C MET A 40 -1.28 6.13 -8.47
N TRP A 41 -1.82 7.29 -8.11
CA TRP A 41 -2.47 8.20 -9.04
C TRP A 41 -1.51 8.76 -10.09
N SER A 42 -0.27 9.08 -9.72
CA SER A 42 0.75 9.50 -10.68
C SER A 42 1.10 8.38 -11.66
N VAL A 43 1.24 7.13 -11.19
CA VAL A 43 1.48 5.97 -12.06
C VAL A 43 0.30 5.76 -13.02
N LEU A 44 -0.94 5.79 -12.51
CA LEU A 44 -2.15 5.67 -13.34
C LEU A 44 -2.24 6.79 -14.38
N GLY A 45 -2.03 8.05 -13.96
CA GLY A 45 -2.03 9.21 -14.83
C GLY A 45 -0.97 9.12 -15.93
N SER A 46 0.26 8.70 -15.56
CA SER A 46 1.33 8.46 -16.53
C SER A 46 0.98 7.34 -17.51
N GLY A 47 0.34 6.27 -17.05
CA GLY A 47 -0.12 5.16 -17.88
C GLY A 47 -1.16 5.62 -18.90
N ILE A 48 -2.16 6.41 -18.47
CA ILE A 48 -3.17 6.99 -19.36
C ILE A 48 -2.52 7.91 -20.40
N ALA A 49 -1.60 8.78 -19.97
CA ALA A 49 -0.88 9.67 -20.87
C ALA A 49 -0.10 8.89 -21.94
N LEU A 50 0.57 7.80 -21.55
CA LEU A 50 1.29 6.92 -22.48
C LEU A 50 0.35 6.24 -23.48
N VAL A 51 -0.83 5.78 -23.04
CA VAL A 51 -1.85 5.20 -23.93
C VAL A 51 -2.39 6.23 -24.92
N ILE A 52 -2.62 7.47 -24.46
CA ILE A 52 -3.07 8.57 -25.34
C ILE A 52 -2.01 8.91 -26.38
N VAL A 53 -0.74 9.02 -25.97
CA VAL A 53 0.39 9.26 -26.89
C VAL A 53 0.53 8.13 -27.90
N ASP A 54 0.42 6.87 -27.44
CA ASP A 54 0.46 5.70 -28.31
C ASP A 54 -0.66 5.73 -29.37
N ALA A 55 -1.88 6.02 -28.93
CA ALA A 55 -3.06 6.11 -29.79
C ALA A 55 -2.99 7.25 -30.82
N LEU A 56 -2.43 8.41 -30.44
CA LEU A 56 -2.36 9.60 -31.30
C LEU A 56 -1.20 9.57 -32.29
N TYR A 57 -0.03 9.06 -31.89
CA TYR A 57 1.20 9.24 -32.67
C TYR A 57 1.83 7.92 -33.18
N LEU A 58 1.60 6.79 -32.52
CA LEU A 58 2.50 5.62 -32.63
C LEU A 58 1.81 4.33 -33.09
N ARG A 59 0.47 4.31 -33.15
CA ARG A 59 -0.33 3.20 -33.68
C ARG A 59 0.00 2.84 -35.14
N THR A 60 0.69 3.73 -35.87
CA THR A 60 1.07 3.53 -37.27
C THR A 60 2.47 2.92 -37.46
N LEU A 61 3.33 2.89 -36.43
CA LEU A 61 4.77 2.62 -36.62
C LEU A 61 5.42 1.59 -35.68
N ASN A 62 4.84 1.23 -34.52
CA ASN A 62 5.62 0.39 -33.59
C ASN A 62 4.79 -0.55 -32.67
N GLN A 63 4.80 -1.85 -32.97
CA GLN A 63 4.20 -2.90 -32.13
C GLN A 63 4.93 -3.10 -30.78
N VAL A 64 6.16 -2.60 -30.64
CA VAL A 64 6.99 -2.77 -29.44
C VAL A 64 6.35 -2.13 -28.20
N LEU A 65 5.64 -1.01 -28.37
CA LEU A 65 5.01 -0.29 -27.25
C LEU A 65 3.83 -1.02 -26.63
N GLN A 66 3.18 -1.92 -27.39
CA GLN A 66 2.11 -2.78 -26.87
C GLN A 66 2.60 -3.70 -25.75
N TYR A 67 3.90 -3.99 -25.68
CA TYR A 67 4.50 -4.79 -24.61
C TYR A 67 5.16 -3.92 -23.52
N ILE A 68 5.69 -2.76 -23.88
CA ILE A 68 6.31 -1.82 -22.94
C ILE A 68 5.28 -1.25 -21.95
N ILE A 69 4.10 -0.83 -22.43
CA ILE A 69 3.09 -0.22 -21.57
C ILE A 69 2.59 -1.21 -20.51
N PRO A 70 2.16 -2.43 -20.85
CA PRO A 70 1.82 -3.44 -19.84
C PRO A 70 3.01 -3.78 -18.94
N GLY A 71 4.22 -3.93 -19.50
CA GLY A 71 5.42 -4.22 -18.72
C GLY A 71 5.72 -3.15 -17.66
N TYR A 72 5.60 -1.88 -18.03
CA TYR A 72 5.74 -0.75 -17.12
C TYR A 72 4.66 -0.77 -16.03
N LEU A 73 3.39 -0.93 -16.39
CA LEU A 73 2.29 -0.97 -15.42
C LEU A 73 2.43 -2.15 -14.46
N PHE A 74 2.84 -3.31 -14.97
CA PHE A 74 3.08 -4.51 -14.17
C PHE A 74 4.25 -4.29 -13.22
N GLY A 75 5.39 -3.81 -13.72
CA GLY A 75 6.57 -3.49 -12.91
C GLY A 75 6.27 -2.46 -11.82
N ALA A 76 5.58 -1.37 -12.17
CA ALA A 76 5.18 -0.33 -11.22
C ALA A 76 4.22 -0.89 -10.15
N SER A 77 3.28 -1.75 -10.52
CA SER A 77 2.36 -2.41 -9.58
C SER A 77 3.12 -3.30 -8.59
N PHE A 78 4.06 -4.12 -9.08
CA PHE A 78 4.90 -4.96 -8.21
C PHE A 78 5.76 -4.13 -7.26
N LEU A 79 6.35 -3.03 -7.73
CA LEU A 79 7.12 -2.12 -6.88
C LEU A 79 6.25 -1.46 -5.81
N LEU A 80 5.05 -1.01 -6.16
CA LEU A 80 4.10 -0.41 -5.21
C LEU A 80 3.65 -1.41 -4.15
N ILE A 81 3.31 -2.65 -4.55
CA ILE A 81 2.93 -3.72 -3.62
C ILE A 81 4.10 -4.07 -2.69
N GLY A 82 5.31 -4.22 -3.23
CA GLY A 82 6.52 -4.49 -2.44
C GLY A 82 6.83 -3.37 -1.45
N LEU A 83 6.75 -2.11 -1.89
CA LEU A 83 6.91 -0.94 -1.03
C LEU A 83 5.88 -0.94 0.09
N HIS A 84 4.62 -1.26 -0.23
CA HIS A 84 3.55 -1.35 0.76
C HIS A 84 3.78 -2.45 1.78
N ALA A 85 4.17 -3.65 1.34
CA ALA A 85 4.44 -4.76 2.23
C ALA A 85 5.62 -4.43 3.17
N ARG A 86 6.72 -3.90 2.63
CA ARG A 86 7.91 -3.53 3.43
C ARG A 86 7.59 -2.46 4.45
N LYS A 87 6.86 -1.41 4.07
CA LYS A 87 6.47 -0.34 5.00
C LYS A 87 5.52 -0.84 6.07
N LEU A 88 4.54 -1.69 5.72
CA LEU A 88 3.65 -2.30 6.70
C LEU A 88 4.41 -3.14 7.73
N ILE A 89 5.38 -3.96 7.29
CA ILE A 89 6.23 -4.73 8.19
C ILE A 89 7.04 -3.81 9.11
N ALA A 90 7.62 -2.74 8.56
CA ALA A 90 8.39 -1.77 9.35
C ALA A 90 7.51 -1.07 10.40
N PHE A 91 6.28 -0.70 10.06
CA PHE A 91 5.33 -0.12 11.04
C PHE A 91 4.94 -1.13 12.11
N ARG A 92 4.73 -2.40 11.75
CA ARG A 92 4.43 -3.47 12.70
C ARG A 92 5.60 -3.72 13.66
N ASP A 93 6.82 -3.78 13.15
CA ASP A 93 8.05 -3.94 13.96
C ASP A 93 8.26 -2.76 14.91
N ALA A 94 8.07 -1.53 14.44
CA ALA A 94 8.13 -0.34 15.29
C ALA A 94 7.04 -0.32 16.37
N TRP A 95 5.84 -0.81 16.04
CA TRP A 95 4.74 -0.94 16.99
C TRP A 95 5.05 -1.98 18.07
N ASP A 96 5.53 -3.16 17.69
CA ASP A 96 5.88 -4.24 18.62
C ASP A 96 6.98 -3.82 19.61
N LYS A 97 7.98 -3.07 19.13
CA LYS A 97 9.04 -2.51 19.97
C LYS A 97 8.56 -1.45 20.97
N SER A 98 7.56 -0.67 20.60
CA SER A 98 7.03 0.43 21.46
C SER A 98 5.91 -0.03 22.39
N HIS A 99 5.24 -1.13 22.06
CA HIS A 99 4.16 -1.72 22.83
C HIS A 99 4.43 -3.20 23.03
N PRO A 100 5.50 -3.56 23.77
CA PRO A 100 5.75 -4.96 24.07
C PRO A 100 4.51 -5.52 24.74
N LEU A 101 3.95 -6.59 24.16
CA LEU A 101 2.91 -7.35 24.83
C LEU A 101 3.45 -7.74 26.21
N PRO A 102 2.66 -7.63 27.29
CA PRO A 102 3.08 -8.11 28.58
C PRO A 102 3.53 -9.55 28.36
N LYS A 103 4.82 -9.84 28.57
CA LYS A 103 5.27 -11.23 28.73
C LYS A 103 4.32 -11.79 29.78
N GLU A 104 3.52 -12.79 29.42
CA GLU A 104 2.86 -13.60 30.41
C GLU A 104 3.92 -13.95 31.43
N ARG A 105 3.67 -13.54 32.67
CA ARG A 105 4.47 -13.90 33.82
C ARG A 105 4.42 -15.42 33.91
N THR A 106 5.38 -16.09 33.29
CA THR A 106 5.72 -17.48 33.59
C THR A 106 6.54 -17.45 34.89
N GLU A 107 5.89 -17.01 35.97
CA GLU A 107 6.32 -17.23 37.35
C GLU A 107 5.07 -17.73 38.08
N GLU A 108 4.98 -19.05 38.17
CA GLU A 108 4.21 -19.90 39.09
C GLU A 108 4.33 -21.30 38.45
N SER A 109 4.91 -22.33 39.04
CA SER A 109 5.49 -22.58 40.37
C SER A 109 6.26 -23.89 40.20
#